data_AF-A0A7C7QQ43-F1
#
_entry.id   AF-A0A7C7QQ43-F1
#
_cell.length_a   1.000
_cell.length_b   1.000
_cell.length_c   1.000
_cell.angle_alpha   90.00
_cell.angle_beta   90.00
_cell.angle_gamma   90.00
#
_symmetry.space_group_name_H-M   'P 1'
#
loop_
_entity.id
_entity.type
_entity.pdbx_description
1 polymer ?
#
loop_
_entity_poly.entity_id
_entity_poly.type
_entity_poly.pdbx_seq_one_letter_code
_entity_poly.pdbx_strand_id
1 'polypeptide(L)' 'MPELPEIIIFARQMKKELVGKTISAIEVLQPRSLNVPEEKFVAGLTGAQITAVTPAHVVSLWMG' A
#
# COMPACT_ATOMS: atom_id res chain seq x y z
N MET A 1 10.41 -0.92 -12.11
CA MET A 1 9.00 -1.12 -11.76
C MET A 1 8.70 -2.59 -12.00
N PRO A 2 8.08 -3.30 -11.05
CA PRO A 2 7.69 -4.70 -11.27
C PRO A 2 6.60 -4.80 -12.34
N GLU A 3 6.63 -5.85 -13.14
CA GLU A 3 5.64 -6.14 -14.17
C GLU A 3 4.40 -6.83 -13.60
N LEU A 4 3.32 -6.90 -14.38
CA LEU A 4 2.05 -7.50 -13.93
C LEU A 4 2.19 -8.91 -13.30
N PRO A 5 2.99 -9.85 -13.86
CA PRO A 5 3.19 -11.14 -13.22
C PRO A 5 3.79 -11.05 -11.81
N GLU A 6 4.72 -10.13 -11.60
CA GLU A 6 5.41 -9.92 -10.33
C GLU A 6 4.48 -9.27 -9.30
N ILE A 7 3.68 -8.29 -9.73
CA ILE A 7 2.67 -7.63 -8.88
C ILE A 7 1.64 -8.66 -8.35
N ILE A 8 1.22 -9.62 -9.18
CA ILE A 8 0.30 -10.68 -8.77
C ILE A 8 0.94 -11.57 -7.70
N ILE A 9 2.22 -11.92 -7.87
CA ILE A 9 2.96 -12.73 -6.89
C ILE A 9 3.08 -11.97 -5.56
N PHE A 10 3.47 -10.70 -5.59
CA PHE A 10 3.58 -9.87 -4.38
C PHE A 10 2.23 -9.71 -3.67
N ALA A 11 1.15 -9.42 -4.40
CA ALA A 11 -0.18 -9.29 -3.79
C ALA A 11 -0.62 -10.58 -3.07
N ARG A 12 -0.32 -11.76 -3.63
CA ARG A 12 -0.61 -13.05 -2.97
C ARG A 12 0.21 -13.24 -1.71
N GLN A 13 1.50 -12.94 -1.75
CA GLN A 13 2.39 -13.03 -0.59
C GLN A 13 1.95 -12.06 0.52
N MET A 14 1.74 -10.79 0.18
CA MET A 14 1.27 -9.77 1.12
C MET A 14 -0.10 -10.13 1.71
N LYS A 15 -1.04 -10.66 0.92
CA LYS A 15 -2.33 -11.12 1.43
C LYS A 15 -2.17 -12.19 2.52
N LYS A 16 -1.30 -13.17 2.28
CA LYS A 16 -1.02 -14.27 3.22
C LYS A 16 -0.40 -13.75 4.52
N GLU A 17 0.53 -12.80 4.41
CA GLU A 17 1.35 -12.38 5.55
C GLU A 17 0.77 -11.19 6.32
N LEU A 18 -0.03 -10.32 5.70
CA LEU A 18 -0.41 -9.02 6.29
C LEU A 18 -1.88 -8.88 6.70
N VAL A 19 -2.81 -9.61 6.06
CA VAL A 19 -4.24 -9.46 6.39
C VAL A 19 -4.51 -9.84 7.84
N GLY A 20 -5.27 -8.99 8.54
CA GLY A 20 -5.58 -9.10 9.96
C GLY A 20 -4.55 -8.43 10.88
N LYS A 21 -3.36 -8.03 10.38
CA LYS A 21 -2.39 -7.27 11.17
C LYS A 21 -2.81 -5.81 11.30
N THR A 22 -2.49 -5.23 12.46
CA THR A 22 -2.65 -3.80 12.76
C THR A 22 -1.33 -3.08 12.54
N ILE A 23 -1.37 -1.94 11.87
CA ILE A 23 -0.21 -1.07 11.67
C ILE A 23 0.09 -0.36 13.00
N SER A 24 1.19 -0.70 13.66
CA SER A 24 1.54 -0.10 14.95
C SER A 24 2.15 1.30 14.81
N ALA A 25 2.95 1.51 13.78
CA ALA A 25 3.62 2.77 13.49
C ALA A 25 4.00 2.84 11.99
N ILE A 26 4.24 4.06 11.50
CA ILE A 26 4.70 4.33 10.14
C ILE A 26 5.87 5.30 10.23
N GLU A 27 6.94 5.00 9.49
CA GLU A 27 8.08 5.90 9.27
C GLU A 27 8.14 6.25 7.78
N VAL A 28 8.19 7.55 7.46
CA VAL A 28 8.22 8.03 6.07
C VAL A 28 9.62 8.53 5.73
N LEU A 29 10.37 7.73 4.98
CA LEU A 29 11.74 8.08 4.57
C LEU A 29 11.77 8.98 3.32
N GLN A 30 10.71 8.96 2.50
CA GLN A 30 10.62 9.73 1.26
C GLN A 30 9.24 10.39 1.12
N PRO A 31 9.03 11.58 1.71
CA PRO A 31 7.72 12.25 1.70
C PRO A 31 7.17 12.53 0.29
N ARG A 32 8.07 12.73 -0.70
CA ARG A 32 7.70 12.96 -2.11
C ARG A 32 7.01 11.78 -2.79
N SER A 33 7.05 10.58 -2.20
CA SER A 33 6.33 9.41 -2.72
C SER A 33 4.86 9.36 -2.33
N LEU A 34 4.43 10.23 -1.40
CA LEU A 34 3.05 10.28 -0.92
C LEU A 34 2.18 11.19 -1.78
N ASN A 35 0.93 10.78 -2.02
CA ASN A 35 -0.08 11.60 -2.68
C ASN A 35 -0.84 12.53 -1.71
N VAL A 36 -0.49 12.47 -0.42
CA VAL A 36 -1.07 13.28 0.66
C VAL A 36 0.06 13.78 1.57
N PRO A 37 -0.16 14.85 2.36
CA PRO A 37 0.79 15.26 3.38
C PRO A 37 1.13 14.12 4.34
N GLU A 38 2.40 14.08 4.78
CA GLU A 38 2.93 13.04 5.65
C GLU A 38 2.12 12.87 6.93
N GLU A 39 1.76 13.97 7.61
CA GLU A 39 1.01 13.89 8.86
C GLU A 39 -0.36 13.23 8.66
N LYS A 40 -1.03 13.53 7.54
CA LYS A 40 -2.32 12.90 7.21
C LYS A 40 -2.16 11.41 6.91
N PHE A 41 -1.07 11.01 6.25
CA PHE A 41 -0.79 9.61 5.95
C PHE A 41 -0.56 8.80 7.23
N VAL A 42 0.32 9.29 8.10
CA VAL A 42 0.67 8.61 9.36
C VAL A 42 -0.54 8.53 10.30
N ALA A 43 -1.25 9.64 10.50
CA ALA A 43 -2.43 9.67 11.37
C ALA A 43 -3.58 8.80 10.84
N GLY A 44 -3.76 8.72 9.52
CA GLY A 44 -4.85 7.94 8.91
C GLY A 44 -4.65 6.43 8.96
N LEU A 45 -3.40 5.95 9.04
CA LEU A 45 -3.09 4.53 8.93
C LEU A 45 -2.53 3.91 10.23
N THR A 46 -2.00 4.71 11.15
CA THR A 46 -1.56 4.18 12.45
C THR A 46 -2.76 3.64 13.23
N GLY A 47 -2.67 2.39 13.70
CA GLY A 47 -3.74 1.66 14.36
C GLY A 47 -4.76 1.03 13.40
N ALA A 48 -4.67 1.26 12.09
CA ALA A 48 -5.55 0.63 11.11
C ALA A 48 -5.20 -0.86 10.92
N GLN A 49 -6.22 -1.68 10.65
CA GLN A 49 -6.03 -3.09 10.30
C GLN A 49 -6.03 -3.27 8.78
N ILE A 50 -5.11 -4.10 8.28
CA ILE A 50 -5.10 -4.51 6.88
C ILE A 50 -6.19 -5.56 6.68
N THR A 51 -7.27 -5.20 5.97
CA THR A 51 -8.42 -6.11 5.77
C THR A 51 -8.33 -6.89 4.46
N ALA A 52 -7.64 -6.36 3.45
CA ALA A 52 -7.46 -7.00 2.17
C ALA A 52 -6.19 -6.51 1.46
N VAL A 53 -5.70 -7.32 0.53
CA VAL A 53 -4.66 -6.94 -0.43
C VAL A 53 -5.12 -7.35 -1.82
N THR A 54 -5.09 -6.41 -2.75
CA THR A 54 -5.38 -6.62 -4.17
C THR A 54 -4.19 -6.15 -5.00
N PRO A 55 -3.88 -6.80 -6.14
CA PRO A 55 -2.99 -6.21 -7.13
C PRO A 55 -3.48 -4.80 -7.48
N ALA A 56 -2.59 -3.81 -7.47
CA ALA A 56 -2.95 -2.49 -7.98
C ALA A 56 -3.33 -2.66 -9.46
N HIS A 57 -4.52 -2.18 -9.86
CA HIS A 57 -4.85 -2.08 -11.28
C HIS A 57 -3.85 -1.10 -11.92
N VAL A 58 -3.02 -1.57 -12.84
CA VAL A 58 -2.15 -0.71 -13.68
C VAL A 58 -2.95 -0.06 -14.83
N VAL A 59 -4.28 -0.11 -14.79
CA VAL A 59 -5.14 0.52 -15.81
C VAL A 59 -5.83 1.73 -15.18
N SER A 60 -5.57 2.91 -15.75
CA SER A 60 -6.29 4.18 -15.51
C SER A 60 -5.72 5.19 -14.50
N LEU A 61 -4.42 5.52 -14.58
CA LEU A 61 -3.93 6.85 -14.14
C LEU A 61 -3.16 7.61 -15.25
N TRP A 62 -3.23 7.13 -16.50
CA TRP A 62 -2.65 7.76 -17.70
C TRP A 62 -3.70 7.97 -18.82
N MET A 63 -4.99 8.04 -18.46
CA MET A 63 -6.09 8.38 -19.39
C MET A 63 -6.98 9.49 -18.81
N GLY A 64 -6.37 10.49 -18.17
CA GLY A 64 -7.02 11.71 -17.72
C GLY A 64 -6.05 12.88 -17.81
#